data_AF-A0A9P7VIP1-F1
#
_entry.id   AF-A0A9P7VIP1-F1
#
_cell.length_a   1.000
_cell.length_b   1.000
_cell.length_c   1.000
_cell.angle_alpha   90.00
_cell.angle_beta   90.00
_cell.angle_gamma   90.00
#
_symmetry.space_group_name_H-M   'P 1'
#
loop_
_entity.id
_entity.type
_entity.pdbx_description
1 polymer ?
#
loop_
_entity_poly.entity_id
_entity_poly.type
_entity_poly.pdbx_seq_one_letter_code
_entity_poly.pdbx_strand_id
1 'polypeptide(L)'
;MHDHPTRKLRRRTEKESAVKVEPKEEQLETTNHLLHSPLPPLPQGWEHPAELDYLDASTWSKDDIIRHLITNSFSVPALVPHSKWTTIITAAEGSTTMLPNSYRIPLMFVGEFMWFSLRLVLEDEKEWEKFKGGVLHVSRLCEAFLGEARRAMGSEGLGAAWRCAVFDRALVRYRWGCLFADRKHLQLFWETYGEQEYRKDPVKFYWKWVVLKGWKGFRLDEERVQNGVTARQWMRGLAKEDGGDWVWVTDQTSSRSTEASEYLESWQRTKVWGQPIPTFPSRDPVCATDPSPNLSKDLPTPTDTIHYPPTPVPKTDLLQILHAQYQSQVLCISPLEKDIARLKQGKGYRSAAAASVPALFVPAPNFPNLSDPDCSTSFWKDPLEALLDADVCEAPGSVKAEDTLEEVASVMDRDVVISPPIKSPRKLKRKRIG
;
A
#
# COMPACT_ATOMS: atom_id res chain seq x y z
N MET A 1 54.46 -15.96 -0.62
CA MET A 1 54.65 -14.78 -1.47
C MET A 1 53.54 -14.78 -2.51
N HIS A 2 52.64 -13.80 -2.47
CA HIS A 2 51.63 -13.57 -3.51
C HIS A 2 51.35 -12.07 -3.54
N ASP A 3 51.60 -11.44 -4.69
CA ASP A 3 51.48 -9.99 -4.84
C ASP A 3 50.07 -9.57 -5.23
N HIS A 4 49.53 -8.54 -4.56
CA HIS A 4 48.30 -7.88 -4.97
C HIS A 4 48.61 -6.67 -5.88
N PRO A 5 48.11 -6.62 -7.13
CA PRO A 5 48.32 -5.48 -8.01
C PRO A 5 47.47 -4.28 -7.59
N THR A 6 48.12 -3.23 -7.07
CA THR A 6 47.44 -1.99 -6.66
C THR A 6 47.07 -1.11 -7.87
N ARG A 7 45.76 -0.95 -8.10
CA ARG A 7 45.20 -0.23 -9.24
C ARG A 7 45.18 1.28 -8.99
N LYS A 8 46.21 2.00 -9.46
CA LYS A 8 46.37 3.45 -9.26
C LYS A 8 45.22 4.25 -9.89
N LEU A 9 44.51 5.04 -9.08
CA LEU A 9 43.45 5.96 -9.52
C LEU A 9 44.05 7.25 -10.10
N ARG A 10 43.81 7.52 -11.38
CA ARG A 10 44.39 8.66 -12.11
C ARG A 10 43.49 9.90 -11.99
N ARG A 11 43.70 10.73 -10.96
CA ARG A 11 43.07 12.05 -10.86
C ARG A 11 43.45 12.88 -12.11
N ARG A 12 42.44 13.45 -12.79
CA ARG A 12 42.62 14.61 -13.67
C ARG A 12 42.28 15.86 -12.85
N THR A 13 43.12 16.88 -12.98
CA THR A 13 42.86 18.22 -12.47
C THR A 13 42.71 19.11 -13.70
N GLU A 14 41.49 19.52 -14.01
CA GLU A 14 41.25 20.53 -15.04
C GLU A 14 41.30 21.91 -14.38
N LYS A 15 41.83 22.90 -15.11
CA LYS A 15 42.08 24.26 -14.61
C LYS A 15 41.01 25.18 -15.13
N GLU A 16 40.24 25.78 -14.23
CA GLU A 16 39.40 26.93 -14.58
C GLU A 16 40.24 28.21 -14.56
N SER A 17 40.12 29.02 -15.61
CA SER A 17 40.84 30.28 -15.76
C SER A 17 39.94 31.45 -15.38
N ALA A 18 40.21 32.07 -14.22
CA ALA A 18 39.48 33.26 -13.80
C ALA A 18 39.73 34.43 -14.76
N VAL A 19 38.68 34.97 -15.36
CA VAL A 19 38.70 36.22 -16.13
C VAL A 19 38.15 37.34 -15.25
N LYS A 20 39.03 38.28 -14.85
CA LYS A 20 38.65 39.43 -14.03
C LYS A 20 38.05 40.53 -14.93
N VAL A 21 36.82 40.94 -14.65
CA VAL A 21 36.21 42.17 -15.20
C VAL A 21 35.65 42.97 -14.03
N GLU A 22 36.05 44.24 -13.92
CA GLU A 22 35.52 45.19 -12.93
C GLU A 22 34.43 46.08 -13.57
N PRO A 23 33.51 46.64 -12.75
CA PRO A 23 32.30 47.29 -13.26
C PRO A 23 32.54 48.70 -13.82
N LYS A 24 31.59 49.16 -14.62
CA LYS A 24 31.32 50.58 -14.82
C LYS A 24 29.87 50.89 -14.44
N GLU A 25 29.70 51.68 -13.41
CA GLU A 25 28.48 52.46 -13.21
C GLU A 25 28.53 53.70 -14.11
N GLU A 26 27.42 54.04 -14.76
CA GLU A 26 26.72 55.33 -14.60
C GLU A 26 25.68 55.58 -15.73
N GLN A 27 24.77 56.53 -15.45
CA GLN A 27 23.93 57.30 -16.39
C GLN A 27 22.57 56.72 -16.84
N LEU A 28 21.59 57.00 -15.98
CA LEU A 28 20.26 57.59 -16.24
C LEU A 28 19.28 56.96 -17.26
N GLU A 29 18.08 56.70 -16.74
CA GLU A 29 16.80 57.26 -17.20
C GLU A 29 16.71 57.73 -18.67
N THR A 30 15.93 57.01 -19.50
CA THR A 30 14.65 57.50 -20.09
C THR A 30 14.17 56.55 -21.20
N THR A 31 13.21 55.68 -20.91
CA THR A 31 12.07 55.35 -21.81
C THR A 31 11.06 54.45 -21.07
N ASN A 32 9.84 54.95 -20.88
CA ASN A 32 8.67 54.07 -20.80
C ASN A 32 8.24 53.66 -22.22
N HIS A 33 7.48 52.58 -22.33
CA HIS A 33 7.00 51.96 -23.57
C HIS A 33 8.06 51.28 -24.45
N LEU A 34 8.44 50.04 -24.10
CA LEU A 34 8.74 49.01 -25.09
C LEU A 34 8.51 47.60 -24.51
N LEU A 35 7.47 46.94 -25.02
CA LEU A 35 7.16 45.49 -24.92
C LEU A 35 6.97 44.88 -23.53
N HIS A 36 5.94 44.03 -23.41
CA HIS A 36 5.97 42.92 -22.47
C HIS A 36 7.07 41.95 -22.92
N SER A 37 8.30 42.13 -22.41
CA SER A 37 9.25 41.03 -22.39
C SER A 37 8.57 39.87 -21.64
N PRO A 38 8.45 38.67 -22.22
CA PRO A 38 7.93 37.54 -21.47
C PRO A 38 8.78 37.37 -20.22
N LEU A 39 8.14 37.06 -19.08
CA LEU A 39 8.88 36.64 -17.90
C LEU A 39 9.81 35.50 -18.34
N PRO A 40 11.11 35.50 -17.97
CA PRO A 40 11.94 34.33 -18.20
C PRO A 40 11.20 33.14 -17.58
N PRO A 41 11.01 32.03 -18.33
CA PRO A 41 10.16 30.94 -17.86
C PRO A 41 10.63 30.52 -16.48
N LEU A 42 9.72 30.66 -15.49
CA LEU A 42 10.00 30.39 -14.08
C LEU A 42 10.79 29.08 -14.00
N PRO A 43 12.02 29.09 -13.47
CA PRO A 43 13.03 28.08 -13.78
C PRO A 43 12.42 26.71 -13.56
N GLN A 44 12.16 26.02 -14.68
CA GLN A 44 11.37 24.79 -14.71
C GLN A 44 12.18 23.77 -13.93
N GLY A 45 11.81 23.63 -12.65
CA GLY A 45 12.67 23.09 -11.61
C GLY A 45 12.93 21.61 -11.82
N TRP A 46 13.46 20.93 -10.80
CA TRP A 46 13.76 19.50 -10.94
C TRP A 46 12.55 18.71 -11.47
N GLU A 47 12.74 18.08 -12.63
CA GLU A 47 11.76 17.34 -13.42
C GLU A 47 12.55 16.16 -14.00
N HIS A 48 12.05 14.93 -13.87
CA HIS A 48 12.77 13.75 -14.34
C HIS A 48 11.83 12.88 -15.20
N PRO A 49 12.20 12.52 -16.45
CA PRO A 49 11.34 11.79 -17.40
C PRO A 49 11.09 10.31 -17.06
N ALA A 50 11.28 9.92 -15.79
CA ALA A 50 11.02 8.59 -15.25
C ALA A 50 10.39 8.66 -13.85
N GLU A 51 9.88 9.83 -13.46
CA GLU A 51 9.02 10.05 -12.31
C GLU A 51 7.62 10.42 -12.81
N LEU A 52 6.59 10.28 -11.97
CA LEU A 52 5.24 10.74 -12.32
C LEU A 52 5.13 12.25 -12.06
N ASP A 53 4.57 12.99 -13.02
CA ASP A 53 4.32 14.43 -12.86
C ASP A 53 3.49 14.72 -11.60
N TYR A 54 4.04 15.54 -10.70
CA TYR A 54 3.31 16.01 -9.54
C TYR A 54 2.22 16.98 -9.98
N LEU A 55 0.97 16.62 -9.69
CA LEU A 55 -0.21 17.42 -10.03
C LEU A 55 -0.57 18.29 -8.82
N ASP A 56 -0.83 19.57 -9.07
CA ASP A 56 -1.32 20.47 -8.03
C ASP A 56 -2.77 20.13 -7.65
N ALA A 57 -2.96 19.73 -6.41
CA ALA A 57 -4.27 19.39 -5.83
C ALA A 57 -5.02 20.63 -5.29
N SER A 58 -4.49 21.85 -5.43
CA SER A 58 -5.18 23.08 -5.04
C SER A 58 -6.53 23.26 -5.75
N THR A 59 -6.65 22.81 -7.01
CA THR A 59 -7.86 22.90 -7.83
C THR A 59 -8.83 21.72 -7.65
N TRP A 60 -8.51 20.76 -6.78
CA TRP A 60 -9.31 19.54 -6.57
C TRP A 60 -10.06 19.62 -5.23
N SER A 61 -11.36 19.35 -5.24
CA SER A 61 -12.16 19.26 -4.01
C SER A 61 -11.88 17.96 -3.26
N LYS A 62 -12.18 17.94 -1.94
CA LYS A 62 -12.13 16.72 -1.11
C LYS A 62 -12.96 15.58 -1.74
N ASP A 63 -14.15 15.90 -2.25
CA ASP A 63 -15.04 14.97 -2.93
C ASP A 63 -14.44 14.42 -4.23
N ASP A 64 -13.78 15.25 -5.05
CA ASP A 64 -13.17 14.81 -6.32
C ASP A 64 -11.93 13.93 -6.13
N ILE A 65 -11.10 14.23 -5.13
CA ILE A 65 -9.97 13.36 -4.76
C ILE A 65 -10.48 12.01 -4.27
N ILE A 66 -11.52 11.98 -3.43
CA ILE A 66 -12.09 10.74 -2.90
C ILE A 66 -12.81 9.92 -3.98
N ARG A 67 -13.58 10.55 -4.88
CA ARG A 67 -14.14 9.89 -6.07
C ARG A 67 -13.05 9.24 -6.92
N HIS A 68 -11.94 9.95 -7.17
CA HIS A 68 -10.81 9.43 -7.93
C HIS A 68 -10.14 8.23 -7.22
N LEU A 69 -9.92 8.32 -5.90
CA LEU A 69 -9.39 7.22 -5.08
C LEU A 69 -10.29 5.98 -5.11
N ILE A 70 -11.62 6.15 -5.08
CA ILE A 70 -12.60 5.06 -5.17
C ILE A 70 -12.60 4.43 -6.57
N THR A 71 -12.67 5.24 -7.63
CA THR A 71 -12.64 4.79 -9.05
C THR A 71 -11.34 4.05 -9.39
N ASN A 72 -10.20 4.50 -8.88
CA ASN A 72 -8.87 3.90 -9.11
C ASN A 72 -8.44 2.92 -8.01
N SER A 73 -9.36 2.53 -7.11
CA SER A 73 -9.09 1.46 -6.14
C SER A 73 -8.84 0.11 -6.84
N PHE A 74 -8.20 -0.82 -6.15
CA PHE A 74 -7.84 -2.12 -6.73
C PHE A 74 -7.80 -3.23 -5.67
N SER A 75 -8.00 -4.47 -6.12
CA SER A 75 -7.92 -5.68 -5.31
C SER A 75 -6.65 -6.44 -5.64
N VAL A 76 -5.81 -6.70 -4.63
CA VAL A 76 -4.65 -7.59 -4.71
C VAL A 76 -5.07 -8.97 -4.20
N PRO A 77 -4.91 -10.06 -4.98
CA PRO A 77 -5.44 -11.37 -4.63
C PRO A 77 -4.58 -12.08 -3.57
N ALA A 78 -5.08 -13.20 -3.05
CA ALA A 78 -4.33 -14.14 -2.23
C ALA A 78 -3.06 -14.64 -2.92
N LEU A 79 -2.07 -15.08 -2.13
CA LEU A 79 -0.87 -15.74 -2.63
C LEU A 79 -1.22 -17.13 -3.16
N VAL A 80 -1.32 -17.27 -4.48
CA VAL A 80 -1.59 -18.54 -5.17
C VAL A 80 -0.34 -19.43 -5.12
N PRO A 81 -0.33 -20.59 -4.41
CA PRO A 81 0.90 -21.38 -4.17
C PRO A 81 1.60 -21.93 -5.43
N HIS A 82 0.90 -21.94 -6.57
CA HIS A 82 1.40 -22.47 -7.84
C HIS A 82 1.70 -21.38 -8.88
N SER A 83 1.26 -20.12 -8.67
CA SER A 83 1.58 -19.02 -9.58
C SER A 83 2.96 -18.44 -9.23
N LYS A 84 4.01 -19.09 -9.76
CA LYS A 84 5.40 -18.71 -9.47
C LYS A 84 5.79 -17.34 -10.01
N TRP A 85 5.13 -16.88 -11.07
CA TRP A 85 5.61 -15.75 -11.88
C TRP A 85 4.69 -14.54 -11.87
N THR A 86 3.37 -14.71 -11.79
CA THR A 86 2.40 -13.61 -11.96
C THR A 86 1.34 -13.57 -10.86
N THR A 87 0.78 -12.38 -10.66
CA THR A 87 -0.42 -12.12 -9.85
C THR A 87 -1.44 -11.35 -10.70
N ILE A 88 -2.73 -11.46 -10.39
CA ILE A 88 -3.81 -10.81 -11.16
C ILE A 88 -4.47 -9.76 -10.27
N ILE A 89 -4.20 -8.48 -10.54
CA ILE A 89 -4.82 -7.36 -9.84
C ILE A 89 -6.16 -7.04 -10.51
N THR A 90 -7.23 -6.82 -9.73
CA THR A 90 -8.53 -6.42 -10.26
C THR A 90 -8.81 -4.96 -9.91
N ALA A 91 -8.87 -4.07 -10.89
CA ALA A 91 -9.20 -2.66 -10.70
C ALA A 91 -10.68 -2.47 -10.33
N ALA A 92 -11.04 -1.33 -9.74
CA ALA A 92 -12.40 -1.01 -9.30
C ALA A 92 -13.43 -1.09 -10.43
N GLU A 93 -13.03 -0.83 -11.67
CA GLU A 93 -13.89 -0.94 -12.86
C GLU A 93 -14.24 -2.38 -13.27
N GLY A 94 -13.58 -3.39 -12.68
CA GLY A 94 -13.69 -4.81 -13.00
C GLY A 94 -12.60 -5.36 -13.94
N SER A 95 -11.73 -4.50 -14.50
CA SER A 95 -10.64 -4.93 -15.38
C SER A 95 -9.53 -5.64 -14.61
N THR A 96 -8.92 -6.65 -15.23
CA THR A 96 -7.86 -7.47 -14.62
C THR A 96 -6.49 -7.16 -15.24
N THR A 97 -5.46 -7.11 -14.40
CA THR A 97 -4.09 -6.76 -14.77
C THR A 97 -3.14 -7.83 -14.25
N MET A 98 -2.55 -8.61 -15.16
CA MET A 98 -1.45 -9.51 -14.81
C MET A 98 -0.19 -8.69 -14.52
N LEU A 99 0.44 -8.91 -13.36
CA LEU A 99 1.73 -8.33 -12.97
C LEU A 99 2.74 -9.43 -12.61
N PRO A 100 4.05 -9.21 -12.74
CA PRO A 100 5.05 -10.05 -12.09
C PRO A 100 4.80 -10.13 -10.57
N ASN A 101 4.84 -11.34 -10.01
CA ASN A 101 4.49 -11.59 -8.60
C ASN A 101 5.40 -10.84 -7.60
N SER A 102 6.59 -10.43 -8.04
CA SER A 102 7.49 -9.54 -7.29
C SER A 102 6.89 -8.18 -6.95
N TYR A 103 5.93 -7.67 -7.74
CA TYR A 103 5.20 -6.44 -7.44
C TYR A 103 4.03 -6.61 -6.46
N ARG A 104 3.62 -7.86 -6.12
CA ARG A 104 2.43 -8.10 -5.30
C ARG A 104 2.49 -7.41 -3.94
N ILE A 105 3.55 -7.67 -3.17
CA ILE A 105 3.71 -7.07 -1.82
C ILE A 105 4.05 -5.57 -1.89
N PRO A 106 4.93 -5.09 -2.79
CA PRO A 106 5.09 -3.65 -3.03
C PRO A 106 3.78 -2.90 -3.30
N LEU A 107 2.93 -3.41 -4.19
CA LEU A 107 1.64 -2.77 -4.51
C LEU A 107 0.68 -2.75 -3.31
N MET A 108 0.71 -3.79 -2.47
CA MET A 108 -0.06 -3.80 -1.21
C MET A 108 0.47 -2.78 -0.19
N PHE A 109 1.78 -2.56 -0.13
CA PHE A 109 2.36 -1.50 0.70
C PHE A 109 1.93 -0.11 0.21
N VAL A 110 1.98 0.14 -1.11
CA VAL A 110 1.56 1.43 -1.68
C VAL A 110 0.05 1.67 -1.47
N GLY A 111 -0.77 0.62 -1.62
CA GLY A 111 -2.20 0.67 -1.29
C GLY A 111 -2.45 1.01 0.18
N GLU A 112 -1.80 0.30 1.11
CA GLU A 112 -1.95 0.59 2.55
C GLU A 112 -1.48 2.00 2.91
N PHE A 113 -0.33 2.43 2.37
CA PHE A 113 0.18 3.78 2.56
C PHE A 113 -0.85 4.84 2.12
N MET A 114 -1.46 4.67 0.95
CA MET A 114 -2.47 5.59 0.40
C MET A 114 -3.71 5.68 1.29
N TRP A 115 -4.34 4.54 1.59
CA TRP A 115 -5.62 4.50 2.32
C TRP A 115 -5.47 4.81 3.81
N PHE A 116 -4.35 4.43 4.44
CA PHE A 116 -4.06 4.81 5.81
C PHE A 116 -3.69 6.31 5.91
N SER A 117 -2.96 6.86 4.94
CA SER A 117 -2.70 8.32 4.91
C SER A 117 -3.99 9.11 4.74
N LEU A 118 -4.89 8.69 3.83
CA LEU A 118 -6.24 9.28 3.70
C LEU A 118 -6.96 9.28 5.06
N ARG A 119 -7.00 8.13 5.74
CA ARG A 119 -7.65 7.99 7.05
C ARG A 119 -7.11 8.96 8.10
N LEU A 120 -5.79 9.18 8.16
CA LEU A 120 -5.18 10.07 9.15
C LEU A 120 -5.53 11.55 8.94
N VAL A 121 -5.76 11.99 7.71
CA VAL A 121 -5.86 13.41 7.36
C VAL A 121 -7.25 13.85 6.89
N LEU A 122 -8.24 12.96 6.88
CA LEU A 122 -9.59 13.26 6.38
C LEU A 122 -10.38 14.20 7.31
N GLU A 123 -10.13 14.11 8.62
CA GLU A 123 -10.93 14.75 9.68
C GLU A 123 -10.34 16.09 10.18
N ASP A 124 -9.07 16.39 9.91
CA ASP A 124 -8.45 17.70 10.14
C ASP A 124 -8.19 18.41 8.80
N GLU A 125 -8.91 19.50 8.53
CA GLU A 125 -8.84 20.23 7.26
C GLU A 125 -7.44 20.84 6.97
N LYS A 126 -6.62 21.10 8.00
CA LYS A 126 -5.25 21.62 7.81
C LYS A 126 -4.31 20.54 7.32
N GLU A 127 -4.39 19.35 7.93
CA GLU A 127 -3.62 18.19 7.49
C GLU A 127 -4.16 17.65 6.16
N TRP A 128 -5.48 17.73 5.91
CA TRP A 128 -6.08 17.48 4.60
C TRP A 128 -5.43 18.34 3.51
N GLU A 129 -5.47 19.67 3.64
CA GLU A 129 -4.93 20.58 2.61
C GLU A 129 -3.42 20.38 2.36
N LYS A 130 -2.68 20.02 3.40
CA LYS A 130 -1.23 19.73 3.38
C LYS A 130 -0.90 18.37 2.73
N PHE A 131 -1.71 17.33 2.95
CA PHE A 131 -1.41 15.96 2.50
C PHE A 131 -2.21 15.50 1.27
N LYS A 132 -3.32 16.14 0.90
CA LYS A 132 -4.20 15.71 -0.22
C LYS A 132 -3.47 15.50 -1.55
N GLY A 133 -2.49 16.36 -1.86
CA GLY A 133 -1.67 16.23 -3.07
C GLY A 133 -0.76 15.00 -3.06
N GLY A 134 -0.28 14.59 -1.88
CA GLY A 134 0.42 13.33 -1.69
C GLY A 134 -0.49 12.12 -1.91
N VAL A 135 -1.65 12.09 -1.25
CA VAL A 135 -2.64 10.99 -1.39
C VAL A 135 -3.11 10.84 -2.85
N LEU A 136 -3.43 11.96 -3.53
CA LEU A 136 -3.80 11.98 -4.94
C LEU A 136 -2.65 11.51 -5.86
N HIS A 137 -1.40 11.90 -5.58
CA HIS A 137 -0.24 11.42 -6.34
C HIS A 137 -0.08 9.89 -6.21
N VAL A 138 -0.24 9.32 -5.02
CA VAL A 138 -0.13 7.86 -4.83
C VAL A 138 -1.23 7.10 -5.60
N SER A 139 -2.44 7.67 -5.68
CA SER A 139 -3.53 7.12 -6.50
C SER A 139 -3.17 7.13 -7.99
N ARG A 140 -2.74 8.29 -8.51
CA ARG A 140 -2.29 8.44 -9.91
C ARG A 140 -1.09 7.55 -10.25
N LEU A 141 -0.20 7.29 -9.28
CA LEU A 141 0.92 6.35 -9.42
C LEU A 141 0.43 4.89 -9.58
N CYS A 142 -0.57 4.48 -8.79
CA CYS A 142 -1.18 3.15 -8.94
C CYS A 142 -1.96 3.02 -10.26
N GLU A 143 -2.71 4.05 -10.64
CA GLU A 143 -3.42 4.12 -11.92
C GLU A 143 -2.44 4.04 -13.10
N ALA A 144 -1.37 4.84 -13.09
CA ALA A 144 -0.36 4.86 -14.14
C ALA A 144 0.35 3.50 -14.27
N PHE A 145 0.75 2.89 -13.14
CA PHE A 145 1.38 1.58 -13.08
C PHE A 145 0.49 0.46 -13.66
N LEU A 146 -0.78 0.38 -13.22
CA LEU A 146 -1.73 -0.61 -13.72
C LEU A 146 -2.15 -0.32 -15.17
N GLY A 147 -2.22 0.94 -15.57
CA GLY A 147 -2.42 1.35 -16.96
C GLY A 147 -1.26 0.95 -17.88
N GLU A 148 -0.02 1.11 -17.43
CA GLU A 148 1.18 0.70 -18.17
C GLU A 148 1.26 -0.82 -18.31
N ALA A 149 1.03 -1.56 -17.22
CA ALA A 149 0.96 -3.02 -17.25
C ALA A 149 -0.13 -3.54 -18.21
N ARG A 150 -1.32 -2.91 -18.23
CA ARG A 150 -2.39 -3.25 -19.19
C ARG A 150 -1.97 -2.97 -20.64
N ARG A 151 -1.34 -1.82 -20.92
CA ARG A 151 -0.81 -1.49 -22.27
C ARG A 151 0.28 -2.47 -22.71
N ALA A 152 1.15 -2.89 -21.79
CA ALA A 152 2.28 -3.78 -22.07
C ALA A 152 1.91 -5.27 -22.16
N MET A 153 0.71 -5.68 -21.72
CA MET A 153 0.28 -7.08 -21.71
C MET A 153 0.03 -7.65 -23.12
N GLY A 154 -0.43 -6.81 -24.06
CA GLY A 154 -0.68 -7.19 -25.45
C GLY A 154 -1.55 -8.44 -25.60
N SER A 155 -1.21 -9.29 -26.56
CA SER A 155 -1.81 -10.62 -26.78
C SER A 155 -1.04 -11.78 -26.15
N GLU A 156 0.25 -11.58 -25.81
CA GLU A 156 1.15 -12.64 -25.34
C GLU A 156 1.23 -12.74 -23.81
N GLY A 157 0.65 -11.76 -23.09
CA GLY A 157 0.74 -11.65 -21.64
C GLY A 157 1.98 -10.86 -21.19
N LEU A 158 1.97 -10.45 -19.93
CA LEU A 158 3.05 -9.63 -19.38
C LEU A 158 4.24 -10.52 -18.96
N GLY A 159 5.37 -10.36 -19.64
CA GLY A 159 6.57 -11.18 -19.40
C GLY A 159 7.11 -11.03 -17.98
N ALA A 160 7.64 -12.12 -17.41
CA ALA A 160 8.10 -12.17 -16.00
C ALA A 160 9.26 -11.22 -15.66
N ALA A 161 9.92 -10.64 -16.67
CA ALA A 161 10.97 -9.63 -16.54
C ALA A 161 10.49 -8.18 -16.78
N TRP A 162 9.19 -7.97 -17.05
CA TRP A 162 8.63 -6.62 -17.27
C TRP A 162 8.78 -5.73 -16.03
N ARG A 163 9.03 -4.44 -16.27
CA ARG A 163 9.19 -3.40 -15.24
C ARG A 163 8.47 -2.12 -15.66
N CYS A 164 7.95 -1.39 -14.67
CA CYS A 164 7.53 0.01 -14.82
C CYS A 164 8.56 0.88 -14.12
N ALA A 165 9.30 1.70 -14.88
CA ALA A 165 10.39 2.52 -14.33
C ALA A 165 9.88 3.54 -13.30
N VAL A 166 8.71 4.14 -13.53
CA VAL A 166 8.09 5.13 -12.64
C VAL A 166 7.71 4.50 -11.30
N PHE A 167 7.10 3.31 -11.32
CA PHE A 167 6.74 2.60 -10.09
C PHE A 167 7.96 2.07 -9.35
N ASP A 168 8.94 1.51 -10.06
CA ASP A 168 10.22 1.08 -9.46
C ASP A 168 10.92 2.24 -8.73
N ARG A 169 10.93 3.45 -9.30
CA ARG A 169 11.54 4.64 -8.69
C ARG A 169 10.80 5.10 -7.43
N ALA A 170 9.47 5.12 -7.44
CA ALA A 170 8.69 5.37 -6.22
C ALA A 170 8.98 4.32 -5.13
N LEU A 171 9.08 3.03 -5.49
CA LEU A 171 9.44 1.97 -4.55
C LEU A 171 10.86 2.13 -3.96
N VAL A 172 11.82 2.64 -4.74
CA VAL A 172 13.16 3.01 -4.23
C VAL A 172 13.05 4.12 -3.18
N ARG A 173 12.32 5.21 -3.44
CA ARG A 173 12.12 6.29 -2.44
C ARG A 173 11.41 5.81 -1.19
N TYR A 174 10.36 5.00 -1.34
CA TYR A 174 9.53 4.52 -0.24
C TYR A 174 10.31 3.60 0.71
N ARG A 175 11.25 2.80 0.18
CA ARG A 175 12.21 2.01 0.97
C ARG A 175 13.12 2.87 1.87
N TRP A 176 13.33 4.14 1.54
CA TRP A 176 14.06 5.11 2.36
C TRP A 176 13.12 6.00 3.22
N GLY A 177 11.81 5.79 3.17
CA GLY A 177 10.83 6.61 3.88
C GLY A 177 10.59 8.00 3.28
N CYS A 178 11.13 8.27 2.09
CA CYS A 178 10.75 9.42 1.26
C CYS A 178 9.41 9.11 0.57
N LEU A 179 8.34 9.13 1.35
CA LEU A 179 6.98 8.80 0.91
C LEU A 179 6.30 9.96 0.18
N PHE A 180 6.79 11.18 0.38
CA PHE A 180 6.34 12.38 -0.33
C PHE A 180 6.80 12.38 -1.80
N ALA A 181 6.04 13.10 -2.63
CA ALA A 181 6.23 13.16 -4.07
C ALA A 181 6.20 14.59 -4.64
N ASP A 182 6.14 15.62 -3.78
CA ASP A 182 6.30 16.99 -4.21
C ASP A 182 7.73 17.25 -4.70
N ARG A 183 7.86 18.26 -5.56
CA ARG A 183 9.09 18.56 -6.29
C ARG A 183 10.32 18.75 -5.40
N LYS A 184 10.15 19.29 -4.18
CA LYS A 184 11.27 19.57 -3.26
C LYS A 184 11.84 18.28 -2.68
N HIS A 185 10.98 17.40 -2.17
CA HIS A 185 11.42 16.09 -1.66
C HIS A 185 12.00 15.19 -2.76
N LEU A 186 11.44 15.25 -3.99
CA LEU A 186 12.02 14.51 -5.12
C LEU A 186 13.42 15.01 -5.50
N GLN A 187 13.60 16.34 -5.58
CA GLN A 187 14.90 16.96 -5.84
C GLN A 187 15.92 16.60 -4.74
N LEU A 188 15.54 16.75 -3.47
CA LEU A 188 16.42 16.44 -2.33
C LEU A 188 16.82 14.95 -2.31
N PHE A 189 15.88 14.04 -2.61
CA PHE A 189 16.20 12.61 -2.73
C PHE A 189 17.19 12.35 -3.88
N TRP A 190 16.97 12.98 -5.04
CA TRP A 190 17.88 12.86 -6.18
C TRP A 190 19.28 13.41 -5.90
N GLU A 191 19.38 14.57 -5.26
CA GLU A 191 20.67 15.19 -4.89
C GLU A 191 21.41 14.37 -3.83
N THR A 192 20.70 13.72 -2.91
CA THR A 192 21.27 12.89 -1.84
C THR A 192 21.72 11.51 -2.33
N TYR A 193 20.93 10.84 -3.18
CA TYR A 193 21.10 9.41 -3.51
C TYR A 193 21.41 9.13 -4.98
N GLY A 194 20.94 10.00 -5.89
CA GLY A 194 21.16 9.94 -7.34
C GLY A 194 20.75 8.64 -8.04
N GLU A 195 21.17 8.50 -9.30
CA GLU A 195 20.96 7.28 -10.09
C GLU A 195 21.59 6.02 -9.47
N GLN A 196 22.55 6.15 -8.55
CA GLN A 196 23.17 4.97 -7.93
C GLN A 196 22.19 4.20 -7.04
N GLU A 197 21.25 4.88 -6.38
CA GLU A 197 20.20 4.22 -5.61
C GLU A 197 19.07 3.74 -6.51
N TYR A 198 18.65 4.55 -7.50
CA TYR A 198 17.60 4.18 -8.46
C TYR A 198 17.97 3.00 -9.39
N ARG A 199 19.26 2.72 -9.58
CA ARG A 199 19.74 1.50 -10.28
C ARG A 199 19.67 0.22 -9.44
N LYS A 200 19.41 0.31 -8.13
CA LYS A 200 19.19 -0.88 -7.29
C LYS A 200 17.80 -1.42 -7.56
N ASP A 201 17.66 -2.74 -7.61
CA ASP A 201 16.40 -3.39 -7.95
C ASP A 201 15.41 -3.36 -6.75
N PRO A 202 14.36 -2.52 -6.77
CA PRO A 202 13.45 -2.37 -5.63
C PRO A 202 12.66 -3.65 -5.35
N VAL A 203 12.23 -4.41 -6.36
CA VAL A 203 11.39 -5.61 -6.12
C VAL A 203 12.18 -6.82 -5.60
N LYS A 204 13.53 -6.73 -5.59
CA LYS A 204 14.40 -7.69 -4.87
C LYS A 204 14.56 -7.35 -3.38
N PHE A 205 14.11 -6.19 -2.92
CA PHE A 205 14.11 -5.85 -1.50
C PHE A 205 13.10 -6.72 -0.72
N TYR A 206 13.33 -6.93 0.57
CA TYR A 206 12.52 -7.87 1.37
C TYR A 206 11.22 -7.24 1.88
N TRP A 207 10.36 -6.84 0.94
CA TRP A 207 9.09 -6.14 1.20
C TRP A 207 8.19 -6.85 2.21
N LYS A 208 8.19 -8.19 2.27
CA LYS A 208 7.43 -8.92 3.29
C LYS A 208 7.83 -8.51 4.72
N TRP A 209 9.13 -8.32 5.01
CA TRP A 209 9.56 -7.85 6.33
C TRP A 209 9.18 -6.39 6.58
N VAL A 210 9.28 -5.53 5.56
CA VAL A 210 8.90 -4.11 5.68
C VAL A 210 7.43 -3.97 6.05
N VAL A 211 6.51 -4.65 5.32
CA VAL A 211 5.08 -4.53 5.60
C VAL A 211 4.69 -5.15 6.93
N LEU A 212 5.32 -6.25 7.35
CA LEU A 212 5.01 -6.94 8.61
C LEU A 212 5.59 -6.27 9.86
N LYS A 213 6.79 -5.70 9.76
CA LYS A 213 7.39 -4.85 10.80
C LYS A 213 6.63 -3.53 10.91
N GLY A 214 6.16 -3.03 9.77
CA GLY A 214 5.65 -1.68 9.61
C GLY A 214 6.77 -0.67 9.34
N TRP A 215 6.40 0.42 8.67
CA TRP A 215 7.27 1.56 8.38
C TRP A 215 6.51 2.86 8.63
N LYS A 216 7.01 3.75 9.49
CA LYS A 216 6.28 4.98 9.94
C LYS A 216 4.78 4.71 10.26
N GLY A 217 4.50 3.64 11.02
CA GLY A 217 3.13 3.21 11.36
C GLY A 217 2.42 2.35 10.30
N PHE A 218 2.70 2.55 9.01
CA PHE A 218 2.10 1.78 7.90
C PHE A 218 2.51 0.30 7.97
N ARG A 219 1.57 -0.59 8.34
CA ARG A 219 1.82 -2.01 8.62
C ARG A 219 0.68 -2.89 8.10
N LEU A 220 1.04 -3.96 7.39
CA LEU A 220 0.13 -5.06 7.07
C LEU A 220 0.36 -6.22 8.05
N ASP A 221 -0.72 -6.91 8.41
CA ASP A 221 -0.63 -8.21 9.10
C ASP A 221 -0.32 -9.36 8.13
N GLU A 222 0.08 -10.51 8.69
CA GLU A 222 0.39 -11.72 7.91
C GLU A 222 -0.84 -12.27 7.17
N GLU A 223 -2.05 -12.05 7.71
CA GLU A 223 -3.29 -12.50 7.08
C GLU A 223 -3.55 -11.75 5.77
N ARG A 224 -3.54 -10.42 5.78
CA ARG A 224 -3.68 -9.58 4.57
C ARG A 224 -2.57 -9.87 3.58
N VAL A 225 -1.31 -10.01 4.05
CA VAL A 225 -0.18 -10.41 3.18
C VAL A 225 -0.44 -11.75 2.48
N GLN A 226 -1.05 -12.73 3.15
CA GLN A 226 -1.35 -14.05 2.60
C GLN A 226 -2.64 -14.08 1.76
N ASN A 227 -3.75 -13.56 2.28
CA ASN A 227 -5.10 -13.61 1.71
C ASN A 227 -5.37 -12.51 0.67
N GLY A 228 -4.51 -11.49 0.60
CA GLY A 228 -4.72 -10.31 -0.25
C GLY A 228 -5.59 -9.25 0.43
N VAL A 229 -5.90 -8.19 -0.31
CA VAL A 229 -6.79 -7.10 0.13
C VAL A 229 -7.62 -6.62 -1.06
N THR A 230 -8.93 -6.61 -0.89
CA THR A 230 -9.91 -6.15 -1.89
C THR A 230 -10.14 -4.64 -1.86
N ALA A 231 -10.64 -4.07 -2.96
CA ALA A 231 -11.06 -2.67 -3.05
C ALA A 231 -11.94 -2.25 -1.84
N ARG A 232 -12.96 -3.06 -1.49
CA ARG A 232 -13.85 -2.80 -0.35
C ARG A 232 -13.16 -2.90 1.02
N GLN A 233 -12.10 -3.69 1.16
CA GLN A 233 -11.34 -3.76 2.42
C GLN A 233 -10.46 -2.52 2.64
N TRP A 234 -9.90 -1.92 1.59
CA TRP A 234 -9.16 -0.66 1.70
C TRP A 234 -10.05 0.50 2.16
N MET A 235 -11.28 0.57 1.64
CA MET A 235 -12.24 1.64 1.90
C MET A 235 -13.08 1.44 3.17
N ARG A 236 -12.75 0.46 4.03
CA ARG A 236 -13.57 0.09 5.19
C ARG A 236 -13.60 1.21 6.24
N GLY A 237 -14.75 1.83 6.41
CA GLY A 237 -15.00 2.94 7.34
C GLY A 237 -15.08 4.29 6.63
N LEU A 238 -14.57 4.42 5.40
CA LEU A 238 -14.78 5.61 4.60
C LEU A 238 -16.26 5.68 4.17
N ALA A 239 -16.95 6.74 4.57
CA ALA A 239 -18.35 6.97 4.24
C ALA A 239 -18.60 8.46 4.01
N LYS A 240 -19.73 8.76 3.35
CA LYS A 240 -20.20 10.13 3.13
C LYS A 240 -21.45 10.38 3.98
N GLU A 241 -21.48 11.49 4.71
CA GLU A 241 -22.61 11.85 5.59
C GLU A 241 -23.76 12.52 4.82
N ASP A 242 -24.95 12.57 5.44
CA ASP A 242 -26.09 13.40 5.00
C ASP A 242 -25.68 14.85 4.66
N GLY A 243 -24.70 15.41 5.38
CA GLY A 243 -24.17 16.77 5.17
C GLY A 243 -23.28 16.94 3.94
N GLY A 244 -22.87 15.85 3.29
CA GLY A 244 -22.08 15.88 2.06
C GLY A 244 -20.56 15.90 2.23
N ASP A 245 -20.03 15.88 3.46
CA ASP A 245 -18.60 15.66 3.71
C ASP A 245 -18.28 14.15 3.85
N TRP A 246 -17.00 13.80 3.75
CA TRP A 246 -16.46 12.45 3.86
C TRP A 246 -15.76 12.26 5.22
N VAL A 247 -16.06 11.16 5.91
CA VAL A 247 -15.56 10.85 7.26
C VAL A 247 -15.07 9.40 7.35
N TRP A 248 -14.24 9.08 8.37
CA TRP A 248 -13.79 7.70 8.60
C TRP A 248 -14.47 7.06 9.82
N VAL A 249 -15.70 6.59 9.61
CA VAL A 249 -16.54 5.93 10.62
C VAL A 249 -15.82 4.74 11.26
N THR A 250 -15.41 4.89 12.52
CA THR A 250 -14.89 3.79 13.36
C THR A 250 -16.00 2.99 14.03
N ASP A 251 -17.11 3.66 14.35
CA ASP A 251 -18.15 3.18 15.24
C ASP A 251 -19.46 2.93 14.46
N GLN A 252 -20.05 1.75 14.62
CA GLN A 252 -21.23 1.32 13.86
C GLN A 252 -22.56 2.02 14.24
N THR A 253 -22.48 3.16 14.94
CA THR A 253 -23.61 3.91 15.48
C THR A 253 -24.12 5.01 14.55
N SER A 254 -23.33 5.45 13.57
CA SER A 254 -23.70 6.49 12.60
C SER A 254 -24.70 5.98 11.55
N SER A 255 -25.98 5.95 11.92
CA SER A 255 -27.09 5.39 11.12
C SER A 255 -27.44 6.12 9.81
N ARG A 256 -26.60 7.05 9.32
CA ARG A 256 -26.88 7.94 8.17
C ARG A 256 -25.61 8.34 7.38
N SER A 257 -24.84 7.35 6.98
CA SER A 257 -23.70 7.56 6.08
C SER A 257 -23.65 6.46 5.02
N THR A 258 -23.49 6.82 3.74
CA THR A 258 -23.34 5.85 2.65
C THR A 258 -21.88 5.39 2.55
N GLU A 259 -21.62 4.08 2.59
CA GLU A 259 -20.25 3.56 2.48
C GLU A 259 -19.62 3.91 1.12
N ALA A 260 -18.31 4.18 1.09
CA ALA A 260 -17.54 4.26 -0.15
C ALA A 260 -17.68 3.00 -1.03
N SER A 261 -17.95 1.84 -0.42
CA SER A 261 -18.32 0.59 -1.11
C SER A 261 -19.55 0.74 -2.00
N GLU A 262 -20.60 1.38 -1.49
CA GLU A 262 -21.88 1.52 -2.18
C GLU A 262 -21.76 2.53 -3.33
N TYR A 263 -20.99 3.59 -3.13
CA TYR A 263 -20.59 4.49 -4.21
C TYR A 263 -19.80 3.77 -5.31
N LEU A 264 -18.86 2.89 -4.95
CA LEU A 264 -18.15 2.07 -5.94
C LEU A 264 -19.11 1.13 -6.70
N GLU A 265 -19.97 0.40 -6.01
CA GLU A 265 -20.94 -0.53 -6.62
C GLU A 265 -21.96 0.21 -7.51
N SER A 266 -22.36 1.43 -7.13
CA SER A 266 -23.18 2.32 -7.96
C SER A 266 -22.43 2.75 -9.22
N TRP A 267 -21.22 3.31 -9.08
CA TRP A 267 -20.38 3.74 -10.20
C TRP A 267 -19.99 2.58 -11.13
N GLN A 268 -19.73 1.38 -10.61
CA GLN A 268 -19.49 0.19 -11.43
C GLN A 268 -20.67 -0.11 -12.36
N ARG A 269 -21.90 0.08 -11.86
CA ARG A 269 -23.16 -0.22 -12.56
C ARG A 269 -23.58 0.88 -13.53
N THR A 270 -23.42 2.15 -13.17
CA THR A 270 -23.88 3.32 -13.96
C THR A 270 -22.80 3.95 -14.82
N LYS A 271 -21.52 3.82 -14.42
CA LYS A 271 -20.37 4.62 -14.87
C LYS A 271 -20.54 6.14 -14.68
N VAL A 272 -21.49 6.55 -13.83
CA VAL A 272 -21.83 7.96 -13.55
C VAL A 272 -21.86 8.20 -12.04
N TRP A 273 -21.07 9.15 -11.57
CA TRP A 273 -21.06 9.62 -10.18
C TRP A 273 -22.30 10.43 -9.83
N GLY A 274 -22.73 10.37 -8.56
CA GLY A 274 -23.80 11.23 -8.03
C GLY A 274 -25.24 10.87 -8.42
N GLN A 275 -25.45 9.86 -9.27
CA GLN A 275 -26.78 9.24 -9.40
C GLN A 275 -27.14 8.61 -8.04
N PRO A 276 -28.30 8.96 -7.42
CA PRO A 276 -28.73 8.29 -6.20
C PRO A 276 -28.91 6.81 -6.53
N ILE A 277 -28.44 5.93 -5.63
CA ILE A 277 -28.67 4.49 -5.76
C ILE A 277 -30.18 4.30 -5.90
N PRO A 278 -30.69 3.71 -7.00
CA PRO A 278 -32.12 3.51 -7.15
C PRO A 278 -32.57 2.67 -5.96
N THR A 279 -33.38 3.25 -5.07
CA THR A 279 -33.97 2.54 -3.95
C THR A 279 -34.88 1.48 -4.55
N PHE A 280 -34.32 0.29 -4.79
CA PHE A 280 -35.09 -0.85 -5.27
C PHE A 280 -36.27 -0.98 -4.32
N PRO A 281 -37.51 -0.84 -4.82
CA PRO A 281 -38.67 -0.83 -3.94
C PRO A 281 -38.59 -2.12 -3.12
N SER A 282 -38.56 -1.96 -1.79
CA SER A 282 -38.50 -3.09 -0.87
C SER A 282 -39.49 -4.12 -1.36
N ARG A 283 -39.02 -5.34 -1.60
CA ARG A 283 -39.86 -6.39 -2.19
C ARG A 283 -40.70 -6.98 -1.08
N ASP A 284 -41.49 -6.11 -0.47
CA ASP A 284 -42.43 -6.38 0.61
C ASP A 284 -43.23 -7.62 0.22
N PRO A 285 -43.32 -8.63 1.09
CA PRO A 285 -43.96 -9.88 0.74
C PRO A 285 -45.43 -9.60 0.49
N VAL A 286 -45.80 -9.49 -0.80
CA VAL A 286 -47.16 -9.20 -1.25
C VAL A 286 -48.08 -10.23 -0.61
N CYS A 287 -48.87 -9.78 0.35
CA CYS A 287 -49.75 -10.65 1.12
C CYS A 287 -50.76 -11.27 0.15
N ALA A 288 -50.63 -12.57 -0.08
CA ALA A 288 -51.41 -13.30 -1.07
C ALA A 288 -52.88 -13.37 -0.60
N THR A 289 -53.64 -12.35 -0.98
CA THR A 289 -55.05 -12.20 -0.63
C THR A 289 -55.87 -12.82 -1.75
N ASP A 290 -56.47 -13.98 -1.50
CA ASP A 290 -57.36 -14.66 -2.44
C ASP A 290 -58.56 -13.80 -2.85
N PRO A 291 -58.92 -13.78 -4.14
CA PRO A 291 -60.27 -13.48 -4.59
C PRO A 291 -60.88 -14.69 -5.32
N SER A 292 -61.90 -15.31 -4.71
CA SER A 292 -62.71 -16.35 -5.33
C SER A 292 -63.52 -15.80 -6.53
N PRO A 293 -63.71 -16.55 -7.62
CA PRO A 293 -64.27 -16.00 -8.88
C PRO A 293 -65.79 -15.83 -8.85
N ASN A 294 -66.30 -14.83 -9.58
CA ASN A 294 -67.71 -14.75 -9.98
C ASN A 294 -67.91 -14.04 -11.34
N LEU A 295 -69.14 -14.08 -11.86
CA LEU A 295 -69.39 -14.18 -13.30
C LEU A 295 -69.80 -12.88 -14.06
N SER A 296 -69.58 -12.94 -15.40
CA SER A 296 -70.39 -12.34 -16.49
C SER A 296 -70.11 -10.91 -17.03
N LYS A 297 -69.82 -10.87 -18.35
CA LYS A 297 -70.47 -10.07 -19.43
C LYS A 297 -70.34 -8.53 -19.44
N ASP A 298 -70.31 -7.80 -20.57
CA ASP A 298 -70.55 -8.11 -22.01
C ASP A 298 -69.57 -7.35 -22.96
N LEU A 299 -69.71 -7.51 -24.29
CA LEU A 299 -68.99 -6.81 -25.39
C LEU A 299 -69.67 -5.44 -25.76
N PRO A 300 -69.12 -4.53 -26.64
CA PRO A 300 -68.37 -4.80 -27.89
C PRO A 300 -67.13 -3.92 -28.23
N THR A 301 -66.40 -4.35 -29.27
CA THR A 301 -65.32 -3.66 -30.04
C THR A 301 -65.88 -2.53 -30.96
N PRO A 302 -65.07 -1.64 -31.61
CA PRO A 302 -63.75 -1.80 -32.30
C PRO A 302 -62.63 -0.91 -31.69
N THR A 303 -61.37 -0.81 -32.17
CA THR A 303 -60.82 -0.78 -33.55
C THR A 303 -59.35 -1.25 -33.61
N ASP A 304 -58.85 -1.50 -34.83
CA ASP A 304 -57.54 -2.02 -35.23
C ASP A 304 -56.30 -1.59 -34.41
N THR A 305 -55.38 -2.54 -34.19
CA THR A 305 -53.96 -2.27 -33.92
C THR A 305 -53.11 -3.41 -34.48
N ILE A 306 -51.92 -3.07 -35.01
CA ILE A 306 -51.11 -3.94 -35.88
C ILE A 306 -50.51 -5.13 -35.11
N HIS A 307 -50.75 -6.34 -35.65
CA HIS A 307 -50.32 -7.60 -35.03
C HIS A 307 -48.88 -7.97 -35.43
N TYR A 308 -47.90 -7.62 -34.59
CA TYR A 308 -46.56 -8.21 -34.67
C TYR A 308 -46.54 -9.60 -34.01
N PRO A 309 -45.85 -10.60 -34.60
CA PRO A 309 -45.72 -11.91 -33.99
C PRO A 309 -44.74 -11.86 -32.80
N PRO A 310 -45.07 -12.43 -31.63
CA PRO A 310 -44.13 -12.51 -30.52
C PRO A 310 -43.00 -13.49 -30.85
N THR A 311 -41.80 -12.98 -31.08
CA THR A 311 -40.59 -13.81 -31.20
C THR A 311 -40.40 -14.62 -29.92
N PRO A 312 -40.29 -15.96 -29.98
CA PRO A 312 -40.14 -16.79 -28.80
C PRO A 312 -38.76 -16.59 -28.18
N VAL A 313 -38.68 -15.82 -27.10
CA VAL A 313 -37.46 -15.64 -26.31
C VAL A 313 -37.02 -17.01 -25.75
N PRO A 314 -35.81 -17.51 -26.07
CA PRO A 314 -35.37 -18.82 -25.62
C PRO A 314 -35.10 -18.80 -24.12
N LYS A 315 -36.05 -19.31 -23.31
CA LYS A 315 -35.91 -19.45 -21.84
C LYS A 315 -34.94 -20.58 -21.43
N THR A 316 -33.98 -20.92 -22.29
CA THR A 316 -33.21 -22.16 -22.21
C THR A 316 -31.80 -21.96 -21.64
N ASP A 317 -31.18 -20.78 -21.87
CA ASP A 317 -29.76 -20.57 -21.59
C ASP A 317 -29.39 -20.62 -20.10
N LEU A 318 -30.12 -19.93 -19.22
CA LEU A 318 -29.68 -19.79 -17.81
C LEU A 318 -29.49 -21.13 -17.11
N LEU A 319 -30.42 -22.07 -17.29
CA LEU A 319 -30.33 -23.41 -16.69
C LEU A 319 -29.25 -24.28 -17.35
N GLN A 320 -29.00 -24.12 -18.66
CA GLN A 320 -27.90 -24.81 -19.33
C GLN A 320 -26.53 -24.27 -18.91
N ILE A 321 -26.38 -22.95 -18.75
CA ILE A 321 -25.16 -22.29 -18.26
C ILE A 321 -24.88 -22.72 -16.81
N LEU A 322 -25.88 -22.68 -15.93
CA LEU A 322 -25.73 -23.12 -14.54
C LEU A 322 -25.41 -24.63 -14.44
N HIS A 323 -26.04 -25.46 -15.27
CA HIS A 323 -25.71 -26.88 -15.33
C HIS A 323 -24.28 -27.13 -15.86
N ALA A 324 -23.84 -26.39 -16.88
CA ALA A 324 -22.47 -26.49 -17.40
C ALA A 324 -21.42 -26.06 -16.36
N GLN A 325 -21.68 -24.97 -15.61
CA GLN A 325 -20.84 -24.56 -14.49
C GLN A 325 -20.79 -25.61 -13.38
N TYR A 326 -21.94 -26.20 -13.01
CA TYR A 326 -22.00 -27.29 -12.02
C TYR A 326 -21.20 -28.52 -12.46
N GLN A 327 -21.36 -28.97 -13.71
CA GLN A 327 -20.58 -30.09 -14.25
C GLN A 327 -19.07 -29.78 -14.27
N SER A 328 -18.68 -28.55 -14.60
CA SER A 328 -17.28 -28.10 -14.53
C SER A 328 -16.74 -28.14 -13.09
N GLN A 329 -17.53 -27.77 -12.08
CA GLN A 329 -17.12 -27.84 -10.67
C GLN A 329 -16.97 -29.30 -10.20
N VAL A 330 -17.92 -30.19 -10.56
CA VAL A 330 -17.84 -31.63 -10.24
C VAL A 330 -16.57 -32.26 -10.84
N LEU A 331 -16.21 -31.91 -12.08
CA LEU A 331 -14.97 -32.36 -12.72
C LEU A 331 -13.69 -31.82 -12.04
N CYS A 332 -13.73 -30.64 -11.42
CA CYS A 332 -12.61 -30.12 -10.61
C CYS A 332 -12.53 -30.75 -9.21
N ILE A 333 -13.65 -31.20 -8.64
CA ILE A 333 -13.70 -31.81 -7.30
C ILE A 333 -13.14 -33.24 -7.31
N SER A 334 -13.47 -34.06 -8.31
CA SER A 334 -13.07 -35.48 -8.33
C SER A 334 -11.56 -35.74 -8.23
N PRO A 335 -10.66 -34.98 -8.92
CA PRO A 335 -9.21 -35.07 -8.71
C PRO A 335 -8.77 -34.73 -7.28
N LEU A 336 -9.36 -33.70 -6.67
CA LEU A 336 -9.04 -33.27 -5.31
C LEU A 336 -9.48 -34.31 -4.27
N GLU A 337 -10.65 -34.91 -4.42
CA GLU A 337 -11.11 -36.03 -3.59
C GLU A 337 -10.17 -37.24 -3.69
N LYS A 338 -9.70 -37.55 -4.91
CA LYS A 338 -8.74 -38.64 -5.15
C LYS A 338 -7.39 -38.38 -4.49
N ASP A 339 -6.94 -37.13 -4.45
CA ASP A 339 -5.68 -36.77 -3.79
C ASP A 339 -5.81 -36.65 -2.27
N ILE A 340 -6.96 -36.21 -1.75
CA ILE A 340 -7.30 -36.31 -0.32
C ILE A 340 -7.38 -37.80 0.09
N ALA A 341 -7.91 -38.68 -0.75
CA ALA A 341 -7.92 -40.12 -0.50
C ALA A 341 -6.50 -40.70 -0.49
N ARG A 342 -5.63 -40.31 -1.43
CA ARG A 342 -4.21 -40.70 -1.44
C ARG A 342 -3.47 -40.21 -0.18
N LEU A 343 -3.69 -38.97 0.26
CA LEU A 343 -3.11 -38.43 1.49
C LEU A 343 -3.60 -39.19 2.75
N LYS A 344 -4.90 -39.54 2.82
CA LYS A 344 -5.47 -40.34 3.91
C LYS A 344 -4.97 -41.79 3.92
N GLN A 345 -4.70 -42.36 2.75
CA GLN A 345 -4.07 -43.69 2.61
C GLN A 345 -2.56 -43.65 2.85
N GLY A 346 -1.92 -42.47 2.80
CA GLY A 346 -0.50 -42.20 3.05
C GLY A 346 0.00 -42.42 4.49
N LYS A 347 -0.58 -43.37 5.24
CA LYS A 347 -0.07 -43.85 6.53
C LYS A 347 1.27 -44.61 6.36
N GLY A 348 2.35 -43.90 6.06
CA GLY A 348 3.65 -44.50 5.76
C GLY A 348 4.88 -43.78 6.33
N TYR A 349 4.94 -42.44 6.26
CA TYR A 349 6.13 -41.70 6.70
C TYR A 349 6.12 -41.41 8.21
N ARG A 350 6.56 -42.42 8.98
CA ARG A 350 7.08 -42.20 10.33
C ARG A 350 8.35 -41.34 10.24
N SER A 351 8.24 -40.05 10.51
CA SER A 351 9.43 -39.27 10.91
C SER A 351 10.03 -39.91 12.16
N ALA A 352 11.35 -40.09 12.18
CA ALA A 352 12.04 -40.57 13.37
C ALA A 352 11.86 -39.58 14.52
N ALA A 353 11.74 -40.09 15.75
CA ALA A 353 11.47 -39.27 16.92
C ALA A 353 12.72 -38.48 17.35
N ALA A 354 12.69 -37.16 17.14
CA ALA A 354 13.52 -36.23 17.90
C ALA A 354 12.82 -35.96 19.25
N ALA A 355 13.53 -36.13 20.36
CA ALA A 355 12.95 -35.93 21.69
C ALA A 355 12.68 -34.44 21.94
N SER A 356 11.46 -34.12 22.39
CA SER A 356 11.07 -32.75 22.74
C SER A 356 11.68 -32.30 24.06
N VAL A 357 12.50 -31.27 24.02
CA VAL A 357 12.89 -30.47 25.20
C VAL A 357 12.06 -29.19 25.18
N PRO A 358 11.39 -28.79 26.29
CA PRO A 358 10.69 -27.52 26.34
C PRO A 358 11.70 -26.37 26.26
N ALA A 359 11.62 -25.57 25.20
CA ALA A 359 12.48 -24.41 25.02
C ALA A 359 12.09 -23.30 25.99
N LEU A 360 12.75 -23.24 27.15
CA LEU A 360 12.60 -22.14 28.09
C LEU A 360 13.18 -20.86 27.45
N PHE A 361 12.33 -19.88 27.16
CA PHE A 361 12.76 -18.62 26.57
C PHE A 361 13.52 -17.79 27.63
N VAL A 362 14.83 -17.63 27.43
CA VAL A 362 15.69 -16.75 28.24
C VAL A 362 15.94 -15.47 27.44
N PRO A 363 15.40 -14.31 27.86
CA PRO A 363 15.70 -13.05 27.21
C PRO A 363 17.19 -12.71 27.26
N ALA A 364 17.68 -11.99 26.24
CA ALA A 364 19.01 -11.38 26.31
C ALA A 364 19.05 -10.34 27.44
N PRO A 365 20.21 -10.10 28.10
CA PRO A 365 20.30 -9.20 29.26
C PRO A 365 19.95 -7.73 28.99
N ASN A 366 19.78 -7.34 27.72
CA ASN A 366 19.43 -5.99 27.28
C ASN A 366 18.00 -5.92 26.69
N PHE A 367 17.16 -6.95 26.89
CA PHE A 367 15.78 -6.94 26.40
C PHE A 367 14.89 -6.12 27.36
N PRO A 368 14.18 -5.07 26.89
CA PRO A 368 13.38 -4.22 27.76
C PRO A 368 12.23 -5.02 28.41
N ASN A 369 11.93 -4.70 29.66
CA ASN A 369 10.89 -5.39 30.42
C ASN A 369 9.50 -4.97 29.90
N LEU A 370 8.76 -5.90 29.30
CA LEU A 370 7.40 -5.65 28.79
C LEU A 370 6.36 -5.36 29.90
N SER A 371 6.75 -5.47 31.18
CA SER A 371 5.94 -5.03 32.32
C SER A 371 6.14 -3.55 32.70
N ASP A 372 7.02 -2.83 32.01
CA ASP A 372 7.37 -1.44 32.30
C ASP A 372 6.29 -0.46 31.76
N PRO A 373 5.64 0.36 32.60
CA PRO A 373 4.59 1.28 32.16
C PRO A 373 5.12 2.38 31.24
N ASP A 374 6.39 2.79 31.36
CA ASP A 374 6.96 3.86 30.53
C ASP A 374 7.21 3.35 29.10
N CYS A 375 7.55 2.06 28.94
CA CYS A 375 7.60 1.42 27.62
C CYS A 375 6.23 1.36 26.91
N SER A 376 5.12 1.35 27.66
CA SER A 376 3.77 1.32 27.09
C SER A 376 3.18 2.70 26.76
N THR A 377 3.65 3.77 27.44
CA THR A 377 3.00 5.09 27.40
C THR A 377 3.84 6.20 26.77
N SER A 378 5.14 6.00 26.54
CA SER A 378 6.00 6.97 25.83
C SER A 378 5.93 6.82 24.31
N PHE A 379 6.03 5.58 23.80
CA PHE A 379 6.18 5.28 22.37
C PHE A 379 4.99 5.70 21.48
N TRP A 380 3.81 5.92 22.05
CA TRP A 380 2.57 6.16 21.31
C TRP A 380 2.00 7.57 21.45
N LYS A 381 2.66 8.47 22.19
CA LYS A 381 2.08 9.77 22.53
C LYS A 381 2.09 10.81 21.41
N ASP A 382 3.10 10.79 20.53
CA ASP A 382 3.06 11.65 19.33
C ASP A 382 3.67 10.98 18.08
N PRO A 383 2.88 10.20 17.32
CA PRO A 383 3.31 9.63 16.06
C PRO A 383 3.31 10.64 14.90
N LEU A 384 2.79 11.86 15.10
CA LEU A 384 2.71 12.90 14.07
C LEU A 384 3.93 13.83 14.10
N GLU A 385 4.38 14.27 15.28
CA GLU A 385 5.65 15.03 15.40
C GLU A 385 6.83 14.22 14.81
N ALA A 386 6.94 12.92 15.15
CA ALA A 386 7.94 12.01 14.58
C ALA A 386 7.78 11.73 13.06
N LEU A 387 6.67 12.15 12.46
CA LEU A 387 6.42 12.13 11.01
C LEU A 387 6.82 13.46 10.33
N LEU A 388 6.86 14.55 11.10
CA LEU A 388 7.13 15.93 10.67
C LEU A 388 8.58 16.39 10.92
N ASP A 389 9.27 15.87 11.94
CA ASP A 389 10.68 16.15 12.28
C ASP A 389 11.71 15.67 11.22
N ALA A 390 11.27 15.41 9.99
CA ALA A 390 12.11 15.08 8.84
C ALA A 390 12.97 16.27 8.35
N ASP A 391 12.72 17.48 8.85
CA ASP A 391 13.57 18.66 8.60
C ASP A 391 14.99 18.51 9.20
N VAL A 392 15.22 17.58 10.14
CA VAL A 392 16.55 17.27 10.70
C VAL A 392 17.35 16.32 9.79
N CYS A 393 17.45 16.67 8.50
CA CYS A 393 18.49 16.16 7.62
C CYS A 393 19.79 16.96 7.84
N GLU A 394 20.40 16.84 9.02
CA GLU A 394 21.71 17.46 9.29
C GLU A 394 22.76 16.95 8.31
N ALA A 395 23.30 17.85 7.48
CA ALA A 395 24.43 17.56 6.62
C ALA A 395 25.67 17.26 7.47
N PRO A 396 26.47 16.22 7.16
CA PRO A 396 27.63 15.83 7.97
C PRO A 396 28.69 16.95 8.00
N GLY A 397 28.75 17.66 9.13
CA GLY A 397 29.53 18.88 9.31
C GLY A 397 31.04 18.70 9.18
N SER A 398 31.67 19.66 8.52
CA SER A 398 33.13 19.75 8.34
C SER A 398 33.90 19.83 9.66
N VAL A 399 34.90 18.95 9.79
CA VAL A 399 36.23 19.14 10.41
C VAL A 399 36.36 20.20 11.52
N LYS A 400 36.69 19.73 12.73
CA LYS A 400 37.68 20.36 13.61
C LYS A 400 38.72 19.31 14.04
N ALA A 401 39.90 19.79 14.42
CA ALA A 401 41.01 19.00 14.95
C ALA A 401 41.55 19.66 16.23
N GLU A 402 42.31 18.89 17.03
CA GLU A 402 43.12 19.34 18.18
C GLU A 402 42.29 19.82 19.42
N ASP A 403 42.66 19.57 20.69
CA ASP A 403 43.80 18.78 21.21
C ASP A 403 43.62 18.21 22.66
N THR A 404 44.48 17.25 23.01
CA THR A 404 45.04 16.82 24.34
C THR A 404 44.27 16.73 25.69
N LEU A 405 44.57 15.60 26.39
CA LEU A 405 45.00 15.42 27.81
C LEU A 405 44.04 15.03 28.99
N GLU A 406 44.57 14.08 29.79
CA GLU A 406 44.45 13.70 31.23
C GLU A 406 43.19 14.08 32.05
N GLU A 407 42.50 13.13 32.71
CA GLU A 407 42.88 12.28 33.88
C GLU A 407 42.85 12.99 35.25
N VAL A 408 41.74 12.81 35.99
CA VAL A 408 41.69 12.84 37.47
C VAL A 408 40.65 11.79 37.94
N ALA A 409 40.86 11.17 39.10
CA ALA A 409 40.07 10.02 39.57
C ALA A 409 39.55 10.16 41.01
N SER A 410 38.74 9.17 41.42
CA SER A 410 38.48 8.72 42.81
C SER A 410 37.39 9.44 43.64
N VAL A 411 37.12 8.85 44.82
CA VAL A 411 36.22 9.27 45.91
C VAL A 411 34.71 9.01 45.64
N MET A 412 33.96 8.19 46.40
CA MET A 412 34.19 7.53 47.70
C MET A 412 34.03 5.99 47.67
N ASP A 413 34.66 5.34 48.66
CA ASP A 413 34.50 3.93 49.04
C ASP A 413 33.66 3.79 50.33
N ARG A 414 33.10 2.60 50.63
CA ARG A 414 32.64 2.21 51.99
C ARG A 414 32.33 0.71 52.15
N ASP A 415 32.99 0.09 53.13
CA ASP A 415 32.93 -1.33 53.48
C ASP A 415 31.64 -1.80 54.20
N VAL A 416 31.38 -3.13 54.25
CA VAL A 416 31.73 -4.00 55.42
C VAL A 416 31.32 -5.49 55.20
N VAL A 417 32.34 -6.33 55.03
CA VAL A 417 32.62 -7.70 55.56
C VAL A 417 31.50 -8.56 56.23
N ILE A 418 31.42 -9.87 55.89
CA ILE A 418 31.54 -11.08 56.78
C ILE A 418 30.95 -12.40 56.15
N SER A 419 31.88 -13.30 55.77
CA SER A 419 31.94 -14.79 55.88
C SER A 419 30.81 -15.80 55.49
N PRO A 420 31.18 -17.00 54.94
CA PRO A 420 30.31 -18.15 54.69
C PRO A 420 30.35 -19.23 55.81
N PRO A 421 29.42 -20.23 55.80
CA PRO A 421 29.79 -21.63 55.46
C PRO A 421 28.74 -22.26 54.47
N ILE A 422 28.42 -23.55 54.25
CA ILE A 422 28.59 -24.89 54.88
C ILE A 422 28.86 -25.96 53.76
N LYS A 423 29.04 -27.26 54.08
CA LYS A 423 29.40 -28.37 53.15
C LYS A 423 28.26 -29.40 52.88
N SER A 424 28.46 -30.21 51.83
CA SER A 424 27.64 -31.36 51.36
C SER A 424 27.22 -32.41 52.41
N PRO A 425 26.08 -33.10 52.18
CA PRO A 425 25.97 -34.53 52.49
C PRO A 425 25.35 -35.45 51.41
N ARG A 426 26.12 -36.49 51.03
CA ARG A 426 25.76 -37.92 50.84
C ARG A 426 24.53 -38.37 49.99
N LYS A 427 24.85 -39.09 48.91
CA LYS A 427 24.35 -40.44 48.50
C LYS A 427 22.92 -40.89 48.90
N LEU A 428 22.03 -41.04 47.91
CA LEU A 428 20.93 -42.03 47.77
C LEU A 428 20.40 -41.92 46.31
N LYS A 429 19.94 -42.94 45.56
CA LYS A 429 20.10 -44.42 45.58
C LYS A 429 19.85 -44.92 44.13
N ARG A 430 20.37 -46.07 43.70
CA ARG A 430 20.17 -46.62 42.32
C ARG A 430 19.52 -48.01 42.37
N LYS A 431 18.61 -48.30 41.41
CA LYS A 431 17.85 -49.56 41.18
C LYS A 431 16.82 -49.99 42.25
N ARG A 432 15.55 -50.10 41.82
CA ARG A 432 14.79 -51.36 41.73
C ARG A 432 13.50 -51.17 40.90
N ILE A 433 12.76 -52.26 40.69
CA ILE A 433 11.77 -52.49 39.61
C ILE A 433 12.50 -52.75 38.26
N GLY A 434 12.18 -53.83 37.54
CA GLY A 434 11.24 -54.91 37.89
C GLY A 434 11.09 -55.87 36.72
#